data_AF-A0A940W0E6-F1
#
_entry.id   AF-A0A940W0E6-F1
#
_cell.length_a   1.000
_cell.length_b   1.000
_cell.length_c   1.000
_cell.angle_alpha   90.00
_cell.angle_beta   90.00
_cell.angle_gamma   90.00
#
_symmetry.space_group_name_H-M   'P 1'
#
loop_
_entity.id
_entity.type
_entity.pdbx_description
1 polymer ?
#
loop_
_entity_poly.entity_id
_entity_poly.type
_entity_poly.pdbx_seq_one_letter_code
_entity_poly.pdbx_strand_id
1 'polypeptide(L)'
;AILPIYAVAMRIHSTKDQMAKAVALSHLITIYVKIHTGNLSALCGCSVAAATGATAAIAWLMGGDERQIEAAMKNIVANLTGMICDGGKVGCALKLSTASAAAVESAMLALRNIVVPDTNGIIAATIEQTIINLGRVSTPGMINTDKVIMDVMLGKEEQKLACW
;
A
#
# COMPACT_ATOMS: atom_id res chain seq x y z
N ALA A 1 -4.90 4.41 4.18
CA ALA A 1 -6.21 3.97 4.69
C ALA A 1 -7.23 5.10 4.67
N ILE A 2 -7.25 6.04 5.64
CA ILE A 2 -8.41 6.95 5.81
C ILE A 2 -8.31 8.26 5.01
N LEU A 3 -7.21 9.01 5.16
CA LEU A 3 -7.08 10.38 4.64
C LEU A 3 -7.32 10.54 3.12
N PRO A 4 -6.76 9.70 2.22
CA PRO A 4 -7.02 9.84 0.79
C PRO A 4 -8.51 9.60 0.44
N ILE A 5 -9.18 8.68 1.14
CA ILE A 5 -10.63 8.44 0.96
C ILE A 5 -11.40 9.67 1.39
N TYR A 6 -11.10 10.23 2.56
CA TYR A 6 -11.74 11.45 3.05
C TYR A 6 -11.60 12.61 2.07
N ALA A 7 -10.40 12.83 1.52
CA ALA A 7 -10.15 13.88 0.54
C ALA A 7 -10.98 13.68 -0.75
N VAL A 8 -11.04 12.45 -1.27
CA VAL A 8 -11.86 12.13 -2.46
C VAL A 8 -13.35 12.25 -2.16
N ALA A 9 -13.82 11.72 -1.02
CA ALA A 9 -15.19 11.80 -0.55
C ALA A 9 -15.70 13.25 -0.49
N MET A 10 -14.88 14.15 0.04
CA MET A 10 -15.15 15.58 0.06
C MET A 10 -15.21 16.16 -1.36
N ARG A 11 -14.28 15.77 -2.24
CA ARG A 11 -14.20 16.27 -3.61
C ARG A 11 -15.42 15.89 -4.47
N ILE A 12 -15.96 14.69 -4.27
CA ILE A 12 -17.12 14.20 -5.04
C ILE A 12 -18.46 14.41 -4.30
N HIS A 13 -18.44 15.09 -3.16
CA HIS A 13 -19.62 15.34 -2.31
C HIS A 13 -20.36 14.05 -1.90
N SER A 14 -19.62 12.98 -1.58
CA SER A 14 -20.23 11.73 -1.11
C SER A 14 -20.92 11.92 0.24
N THR A 15 -21.92 11.07 0.51
CA THR A 15 -22.60 11.07 1.81
C THR A 15 -21.69 10.54 2.92
N LYS A 16 -22.01 10.88 4.18
CA LYS A 16 -21.30 10.33 5.35
C LYS A 16 -21.36 8.80 5.41
N ASP A 17 -22.49 8.21 5.02
CA ASP A 17 -22.68 6.76 4.99
C ASP A 17 -21.77 6.09 3.94
N GLN A 18 -21.71 6.64 2.71
CA GLN A 18 -20.79 6.16 1.69
C GLN A 18 -19.34 6.27 2.13
N MET A 19 -18.95 7.40 2.71
CA MET A 19 -17.59 7.60 3.22
C MET A 19 -17.24 6.60 4.33
N ALA A 20 -18.16 6.34 5.27
CA ALA A 20 -17.96 5.36 6.33
C ALA A 20 -17.77 3.94 5.77
N LYS A 21 -18.60 3.54 4.79
CA LYS A 21 -18.48 2.26 4.09
C LYS A 21 -17.17 2.14 3.32
N ALA A 22 -16.74 3.20 2.64
CA ALA A 22 -15.45 3.22 1.94
C ALA A 22 -14.27 3.05 2.92
N VAL A 23 -14.30 3.74 4.06
CA VAL A 23 -13.28 3.59 5.11
C VAL A 23 -13.27 2.17 5.67
N ALA A 24 -14.44 1.59 5.95
CA ALA A 24 -14.54 0.20 6.41
C ALA A 24 -13.95 -0.79 5.39
N LEU A 25 -14.29 -0.65 4.11
CA LEU A 25 -13.72 -1.45 3.02
C LEU A 25 -12.20 -1.33 2.97
N SER A 26 -11.66 -0.11 3.07
CA SER A 26 -10.22 0.10 3.09
C SER A 26 -9.53 -0.62 4.25
N HIS A 27 -10.14 -0.63 5.43
CA HIS A 27 -9.57 -1.34 6.58
C HIS A 27 -9.61 -2.86 6.39
N LEU A 28 -10.71 -3.43 5.87
CA LEU A 28 -10.82 -4.86 5.58
C LEU A 28 -9.74 -5.33 4.60
N ILE A 29 -9.52 -4.58 3.52
CA ILE A 29 -8.48 -4.90 2.54
C ILE A 29 -7.08 -4.71 3.13
N THR A 30 -6.86 -3.66 3.92
CA THR A 30 -5.58 -3.44 4.62
C THR A 30 -5.26 -4.63 5.52
N ILE A 31 -6.24 -5.12 6.28
CA ILE A 31 -6.12 -6.32 7.13
C ILE A 31 -5.77 -7.54 6.28
N TYR A 32 -6.47 -7.74 5.16
CA TYR A 32 -6.24 -8.87 4.26
C TYR A 32 -4.79 -8.88 3.71
N VAL A 33 -4.28 -7.73 3.27
CA VAL A 33 -2.87 -7.61 2.83
C VAL A 33 -1.90 -7.87 3.99
N LYS A 34 -2.21 -7.39 5.21
CA LYS A 34 -1.35 -7.58 6.38
C LYS A 34 -1.27 -9.03 6.84
N ILE A 35 -2.35 -9.79 6.76
CA ILE A 35 -2.35 -11.24 7.07
C ILE A 35 -1.32 -11.97 6.19
N HIS A 36 -1.19 -11.58 4.93
CA HIS A 36 -0.28 -12.23 3.98
C HIS A 36 1.16 -11.67 3.99
N THR A 37 1.36 -10.42 4.43
CA THR A 37 2.69 -9.78 4.46
C THR A 37 3.43 -9.92 5.79
N GLY A 38 2.77 -10.44 6.82
CA GLY A 38 3.36 -10.70 8.14
C GLY A 38 3.52 -9.43 9.01
N ASN A 39 3.90 -9.63 10.27
CA ASN A 39 4.02 -8.52 11.25
C ASN A 39 5.40 -7.84 11.25
N LEU A 40 6.45 -8.54 10.83
CA LEU A 40 7.83 -8.06 10.78
C LEU A 40 8.37 -8.27 9.36
N SER A 41 8.70 -7.16 8.69
CA SER A 41 9.23 -7.16 7.33
C SER A 41 9.87 -5.82 7.00
N ALA A 42 10.86 -5.83 6.11
CA ALA A 42 11.37 -4.60 5.50
C ALA A 42 10.36 -3.93 4.55
N LEU A 43 9.21 -4.55 4.25
CA LEU A 43 8.13 -3.94 3.46
C LEU A 43 7.40 -2.83 4.26
N CYS A 44 7.18 -1.66 3.66
CA CYS A 44 6.39 -0.59 4.27
C CYS A 44 4.89 -0.92 4.26
N GLY A 45 4.40 -1.52 5.36
CA GLY A 45 2.99 -1.87 5.51
C GLY A 45 2.04 -0.68 5.36
N CYS A 46 2.40 0.51 5.84
CA CYS A 46 1.55 1.68 5.71
C CYS A 46 1.42 2.14 4.26
N SER A 47 2.51 2.09 3.49
CA SER A 47 2.48 2.53 2.09
C SER A 47 1.89 1.49 1.17
N VAL A 48 2.15 0.20 1.37
CA VAL A 48 1.62 -0.85 0.50
C VAL A 48 0.23 -1.25 0.94
N ALA A 49 0.07 -1.87 2.10
CA ALA A 49 -1.22 -2.41 2.55
C ALA A 49 -2.29 -1.33 2.70
N ALA A 50 -1.95 -0.20 3.33
CA ALA A 50 -2.95 0.85 3.57
C ALA A 50 -3.28 1.65 2.30
N ALA A 51 -2.41 1.69 1.29
CA ALA A 51 -2.74 2.27 -0.02
C ALA A 51 -3.55 1.31 -0.87
N THR A 52 -3.28 -0.01 -0.81
CA THR A 52 -4.10 -1.03 -1.49
C THR A 52 -5.55 -0.97 -1.00
N GLY A 53 -5.75 -0.87 0.31
CA GLY A 53 -7.09 -0.66 0.85
C GLY A 53 -7.71 0.68 0.45
N ALA A 54 -6.92 1.76 0.47
CA ALA A 54 -7.43 3.08 0.12
C ALA A 54 -7.83 3.19 -1.36
N THR A 55 -7.02 2.65 -2.28
CA THR A 55 -7.31 2.71 -3.72
C THR A 55 -8.56 1.92 -4.07
N ALA A 56 -8.76 0.75 -3.46
CA ALA A 56 -9.96 -0.05 -3.64
C ALA A 56 -11.21 0.69 -3.17
N ALA A 57 -11.13 1.31 -1.98
CA ALA A 57 -12.21 2.11 -1.44
C ALA A 57 -12.50 3.37 -2.27
N ILE A 58 -11.47 4.02 -2.82
CA ILE A 58 -11.62 5.16 -3.72
C ILE A 58 -12.30 4.72 -5.02
N ALA A 59 -11.84 3.62 -5.64
CA ALA A 59 -12.46 3.08 -6.85
C ALA A 59 -13.94 2.73 -6.62
N TRP A 60 -14.25 2.06 -5.51
CA TRP A 60 -15.63 1.77 -5.11
C TRP A 60 -16.46 3.04 -4.90
N LEU A 61 -15.91 4.02 -4.18
CA LEU A 61 -16.59 5.28 -3.87
C LEU A 61 -16.89 6.10 -5.13
N MET A 62 -16.07 5.95 -6.16
CA MET A 62 -16.23 6.60 -7.46
C MET A 62 -17.09 5.79 -8.45
N GLY A 63 -17.74 4.71 -7.98
CA GLY A 63 -18.67 3.91 -8.80
C GLY A 63 -18.01 2.85 -9.66
N GLY A 64 -16.76 2.47 -9.35
CA GLY A 64 -16.07 1.40 -10.05
C GLY A 64 -16.69 0.02 -9.78
N ASP A 65 -16.67 -0.85 -10.79
CA ASP A 65 -17.08 -2.24 -10.65
C ASP A 65 -16.00 -3.10 -9.95
N GLU A 66 -16.32 -4.37 -9.70
CA GLU A 66 -15.41 -5.31 -9.03
C GLU A 66 -14.07 -5.47 -9.76
N ARG A 67 -14.07 -5.49 -11.10
CA ARG A 67 -12.84 -5.61 -11.91
C ARG A 67 -11.98 -4.36 -11.78
N GLN A 68 -12.59 -3.18 -11.75
CA GLN A 68 -11.89 -1.92 -11.57
C GLN A 68 -11.35 -1.76 -10.16
N ILE A 69 -12.07 -2.24 -9.14
CA ILE A 69 -11.57 -2.29 -7.76
C ILE A 69 -10.36 -3.23 -7.68
N GLU A 70 -10.44 -4.41 -8.30
CA GLU A 70 -9.33 -5.36 -8.39
C GLU A 70 -8.11 -4.76 -9.09
N ALA A 71 -8.32 -4.11 -10.24
CA ALA A 71 -7.29 -3.44 -11.01
C ALA A 71 -6.60 -2.32 -10.22
N ALA A 72 -7.35 -1.54 -9.45
CA ALA A 72 -6.80 -0.49 -8.60
C ALA A 72 -5.83 -1.08 -7.56
N MET A 73 -6.22 -2.18 -6.92
CA MET A 73 -5.36 -2.88 -5.97
C MET A 73 -4.09 -3.44 -6.61
N LYS A 74 -4.20 -4.08 -7.78
CA LYS A 74 -3.04 -4.59 -8.53
C LYS A 74 -2.05 -3.47 -8.89
N ASN A 75 -2.56 -2.32 -9.34
CA ASN A 75 -1.74 -1.15 -9.66
C ASN A 75 -0.94 -0.66 -8.45
N ILE A 76 -1.53 -0.65 -7.25
CA ILE A 76 -0.79 -0.29 -6.03
C ILE A 76 0.29 -1.30 -5.69
N VAL A 77 0.00 -2.59 -5.77
CA VAL A 77 1.00 -3.63 -5.50
C VAL A 77 2.15 -3.49 -6.51
N ALA A 78 1.86 -3.30 -7.79
CA ALA A 78 2.89 -3.11 -8.81
C ALA A 78 3.77 -1.88 -8.54
N ASN A 79 3.16 -0.78 -8.09
CA ASN A 79 3.83 0.50 -7.90
C ASN A 79 4.67 0.55 -6.60
N LEU A 80 4.11 0.10 -5.47
CA LEU A 80 4.67 0.41 -4.14
C LEU A 80 5.42 -0.74 -3.46
N THR A 81 5.44 -1.95 -4.04
CA THR A 81 6.04 -3.13 -3.37
C THR A 81 7.48 -2.91 -2.90
N GLY A 82 8.28 -2.14 -3.63
CA GLY A 82 9.68 -1.88 -3.27
C GLY A 82 9.87 -0.89 -2.11
N MET A 83 8.80 -0.28 -1.57
CA MET A 83 8.94 0.74 -0.54
C MET A 83 9.30 0.11 0.80
N ILE A 84 10.49 0.46 1.31
CA ILE A 84 11.03 -0.14 2.55
C ILE A 84 10.56 0.55 3.83
N CYS A 85 10.43 -0.22 4.91
CA CYS A 85 10.18 0.24 6.27
C CYS A 85 11.48 0.28 7.06
N ASP A 86 11.93 1.48 7.39
CA ASP A 86 13.09 1.75 8.25
C ASP A 86 12.66 2.52 9.51
N GLY A 87 11.37 2.42 9.88
CA GLY A 87 10.75 3.03 11.06
C GLY A 87 10.11 4.40 10.87
N GLY A 88 9.44 4.90 11.92
CA GLY A 88 8.69 6.16 11.91
C GLY A 88 9.55 7.42 11.99
N LYS A 89 10.25 7.76 10.90
CA LYS A 89 11.06 8.98 10.77
C LYS A 89 10.41 9.97 9.78
N VAL A 90 11.04 11.11 9.50
CA VAL A 90 10.58 12.08 8.47
C VAL A 90 10.36 11.40 7.11
N GLY A 91 11.19 10.40 6.78
CA GLY A 91 11.00 9.58 5.58
C GLY A 91 9.65 8.84 5.52
N CYS A 92 9.05 8.50 6.67
CA CYS A 92 7.70 7.93 6.72
C CYS A 92 6.65 8.92 6.19
N ALA A 93 6.72 10.20 6.58
CA ALA A 93 5.80 11.22 6.08
C ALA A 93 5.88 11.37 4.54
N LEU A 94 7.09 11.35 3.98
CA LEU A 94 7.30 11.37 2.53
C LEU A 94 6.71 10.13 1.85
N LYS A 95 7.01 8.93 2.38
CA LYS A 95 6.48 7.66 1.89
C LYS A 95 4.94 7.64 1.90
N LEU A 96 4.31 8.15 2.96
CA LEU A 96 2.86 8.25 3.08
C LEU A 96 2.26 9.29 2.12
N SER A 97 2.96 10.39 1.85
CA SER A 97 2.55 11.38 0.85
C SER A 97 2.51 10.74 -0.54
N THR A 98 3.59 10.06 -0.94
CA THR A 98 3.67 9.32 -2.20
C THR A 98 2.59 8.24 -2.28
N ALA A 99 2.42 7.43 -1.24
CA ALA A 99 1.43 6.37 -1.21
C ALA A 99 -0.01 6.89 -1.31
N SER A 100 -0.30 8.05 -0.71
CA SER A 100 -1.63 8.67 -0.79
C SER A 100 -1.94 9.17 -2.19
N ALA A 101 -0.97 9.79 -2.87
CA ALA A 101 -1.10 10.20 -4.27
C ALA A 101 -1.29 8.99 -5.19
N ALA A 102 -0.44 7.97 -5.03
CA ALA A 102 -0.52 6.73 -5.80
C ALA A 102 -1.87 6.02 -5.63
N ALA A 103 -2.46 6.04 -4.43
CA ALA A 103 -3.77 5.44 -4.17
C ALA A 103 -4.89 6.08 -5.00
N VAL A 104 -4.91 7.40 -5.09
CA VAL A 104 -5.88 8.14 -5.91
C VAL A 104 -5.61 7.90 -7.39
N GLU A 105 -4.35 8.00 -7.83
CA GLU A 105 -3.95 7.77 -9.21
C GLU A 105 -4.31 6.37 -9.69
N SER A 106 -4.00 5.34 -8.91
CA SER A 106 -4.27 3.93 -9.26
C SER A 106 -5.75 3.65 -9.40
N ALA A 107 -6.60 4.29 -8.58
CA ALA A 107 -8.05 4.18 -8.70
C ALA A 107 -8.53 4.87 -9.99
N MET A 108 -8.03 6.07 -10.30
CA MET A 108 -8.37 6.79 -11.53
C MET A 108 -7.97 6.04 -12.80
N LEU A 109 -6.80 5.39 -12.79
CA LEU A 109 -6.34 4.53 -13.87
C LEU A 109 -7.27 3.32 -14.02
N ALA A 110 -7.57 2.64 -12.91
CA ALA A 110 -8.41 1.45 -12.93
C ALA A 110 -9.85 1.73 -13.39
N LEU A 111 -10.43 2.87 -13.01
CA LEU A 111 -11.74 3.34 -13.51
C LEU A 111 -11.75 3.58 -15.03
N ARG A 112 -10.57 3.72 -15.65
CA ARG A 112 -10.38 3.80 -17.10
C ARG A 112 -9.94 2.47 -17.72
N ASN A 113 -10.06 1.38 -16.97
CA ASN A 113 -9.62 0.02 -17.34
C ASN A 113 -8.11 -0.07 -17.63
N ILE A 114 -7.31 0.78 -16.98
CA ILE A 114 -5.85 0.73 -17.07
C ILE A 114 -5.32 -0.05 -15.86
N VAL A 115 -4.72 -1.20 -16.14
CA VAL A 115 -4.17 -2.11 -15.13
C VAL A 115 -2.82 -2.65 -15.59
N VAL A 116 -1.91 -2.85 -14.64
CA VAL A 116 -0.67 -3.59 -14.90
C VAL A 116 -1.00 -5.02 -15.30
N PRO A 117 -0.51 -5.52 -16.46
CA PRO A 117 -0.76 -6.88 -16.91
C PRO A 117 -0.30 -7.93 -15.89
N ASP A 118 -1.01 -9.05 -15.81
CA ASP A 118 -0.67 -10.20 -14.95
C ASP A 118 0.61 -10.94 -15.39
N THR A 119 1.14 -10.61 -16.57
CA THR A 119 2.45 -11.07 -17.04
C THR A 119 3.62 -10.25 -16.50
N ASN A 120 3.39 -9.25 -15.63
CA ASN A 120 4.43 -8.31 -15.20
C ASN A 120 4.75 -8.43 -13.71
N GLY A 121 6.04 -8.64 -13.41
CA GLY A 121 6.57 -8.65 -12.06
C GLY A 121 5.88 -9.70 -11.17
N ILE A 122 5.29 -9.24 -10.07
CA ILE A 122 4.62 -10.09 -9.07
C ILE A 122 3.09 -10.09 -9.21
N ILE A 123 2.56 -9.37 -10.20
CA ILE A 123 1.12 -9.30 -10.45
C ILE A 123 0.65 -10.63 -11.03
N ALA A 124 -0.55 -11.04 -10.64
CA ALA A 124 -1.16 -12.28 -11.07
C ALA A 124 -2.56 -12.04 -11.63
N ALA A 125 -3.15 -13.09 -12.21
CA ALA A 125 -4.48 -13.06 -12.79
C ALA A 125 -5.56 -12.61 -11.79
N THR A 126 -5.37 -12.90 -10.49
CA THR A 126 -6.26 -12.43 -9.40
C THR A 126 -5.51 -11.56 -8.40
N ILE A 127 -6.24 -10.69 -7.69
CA ILE A 127 -5.66 -9.89 -6.61
C ILE A 127 -5.21 -10.75 -5.43
N GLU A 128 -5.92 -11.83 -5.10
CA GLU A 128 -5.54 -12.77 -4.03
C GLU A 128 -4.17 -13.37 -4.31
N GLN A 129 -3.95 -13.85 -5.53
CA GLN A 129 -2.66 -14.42 -5.92
C GLN A 129 -1.57 -13.34 -5.96
N THR A 130 -1.91 -12.11 -6.36
CA THR A 130 -0.99 -10.96 -6.32
C THR A 130 -0.57 -10.64 -4.88
N ILE A 131 -1.50 -10.68 -3.92
CA ILE A 131 -1.23 -10.45 -2.49
C ILE A 131 -0.43 -11.59 -1.89
N ILE A 132 -0.67 -12.84 -2.30
CA ILE A 132 0.15 -14.00 -1.91
C ILE A 132 1.59 -13.82 -2.44
N ASN A 133 1.76 -13.39 -3.69
CA ASN A 133 3.08 -13.10 -4.25
C ASN A 133 3.79 -11.97 -3.50
N LEU A 134 3.07 -10.88 -3.19
CA LEU A 134 3.56 -9.80 -2.32
C LEU A 134 3.98 -10.33 -0.94
N GLY A 135 3.20 -11.25 -0.36
CA GLY A 135 3.54 -11.93 0.87
C GLY A 135 4.87 -12.66 0.80
N ARG A 136 5.12 -13.42 -0.29
CA ARG A 136 6.39 -14.12 -0.52
C ARG A 136 7.58 -13.17 -0.67
N VAL A 137 7.38 -12.02 -1.34
CA VAL A 137 8.39 -10.96 -1.43
C VAL A 137 8.69 -10.40 -0.04
N SER A 138 7.67 -10.10 0.76
CA SER A 138 7.83 -9.61 2.13
C SER A 138 8.58 -10.62 3.00
N THR A 139 8.03 -11.83 3.16
CA THR A 139 8.61 -12.91 3.95
C THR A 139 8.38 -14.24 3.22
N PRO A 140 9.45 -15.00 2.89
CA PRO A 140 10.83 -14.83 3.34
C PRO A 140 11.69 -13.86 2.50
N GLY A 141 11.18 -13.27 1.42
CA GLY A 141 12.01 -12.58 0.41
C GLY A 141 12.85 -11.41 0.93
N MET A 142 12.36 -10.63 1.89
CA MET A 142 13.07 -9.46 2.43
C MET A 142 13.72 -9.69 3.81
N ILE A 143 13.84 -10.95 4.28
CA ILE A 143 14.48 -11.24 5.59
C ILE A 143 15.90 -10.69 5.66
N ASN A 144 16.70 -10.87 4.60
CA ASN A 144 18.07 -10.33 4.58
C ASN A 144 18.08 -8.81 4.39
N THR A 145 17.13 -8.25 3.65
CA THR A 145 16.96 -6.80 3.52
C THR A 145 16.70 -6.16 4.89
N ASP A 146 15.85 -6.77 5.71
CA ASP A 146 15.52 -6.31 7.06
C ASP A 146 16.78 -6.27 7.96
N LYS A 147 17.62 -7.32 7.92
CA LYS A 147 18.91 -7.36 8.62
C LYS A 147 19.84 -6.23 8.20
N VAL A 148 20.01 -6.04 6.88
CA VAL A 148 20.87 -4.97 6.34
C VAL A 148 20.36 -3.58 6.74
N ILE A 149 19.04 -3.36 6.74
CA ILE A 149 18.46 -2.10 7.22
C ILE A 149 18.81 -1.87 8.69
N MET A 150 18.70 -2.90 9.54
CA MET A 150 19.05 -2.82 10.95
C MET A 150 20.53 -2.51 11.15
N ASP A 151 21.44 -3.17 10.42
CA ASP A 151 22.88 -2.91 10.49
C ASP A 151 23.20 -1.44 10.13
N VAL A 152 22.57 -0.91 9.07
CA VAL A 152 22.73 0.50 8.67
C VAL A 152 22.18 1.46 9.72
N MET A 153 21.10 1.10 10.41
CA MET A 153 20.50 1.93 11.45
C MET A 153 21.37 1.96 12.71
N LEU A 154 21.83 0.80 13.17
CA LEU A 154 22.67 0.67 14.36
C LEU A 154 24.04 1.33 14.16
N GLY A 155 24.65 1.18 12.98
CA GLY A 155 25.91 1.86 12.66
C GLY A 155 25.83 3.39 12.73
N LYS A 156 24.65 3.99 12.53
CA LYS A 156 24.45 5.45 12.70
C LYS A 156 24.31 5.86 14.16
N GLU A 157 23.78 5.00 15.02
CA GLU A 157 23.67 5.28 16.46
C GLU A 157 25.06 5.24 17.13
N GLU A 158 25.89 4.27 16.76
CA GLU A 158 27.28 4.19 17.21
C GLU A 158 28.10 5.41 16.78
N GLN A 159 27.92 5.89 15.54
CA GLN A 159 28.55 7.12 15.06
C GLN A 159 28.11 8.37 15.82
N LYS A 160 26.83 8.44 16.23
CA LYS A 160 26.35 9.55 17.07
C LYS A 160 27.00 9.49 18.44
N LEU A 161 27.04 8.33 19.08
CA LEU A 161 27.64 8.15 20.40
C LEU A 161 29.15 8.43 20.40
N ALA A 162 29.86 8.11 19.32
CA ALA A 162 31.29 8.40 19.17
C ALA A 162 31.60 9.88 18.90
N CYS A 163 30.60 10.71 18.60
CA CYS A 163 30.75 12.13 18.28
C CYS A 163 30.42 13.05 19.48
N TRP A 164 30.08 12.47 20.63
CA TRP A 164 29.89 13.14 21.93
C TRP A 164 30.93 12.63 22.93
#